data_AF-A0A097QRX9-F1
#
_entry.id   AF-A0A097QRX9-F1
#
_cell.length_a   1.000
_cell.length_b   1.000
_cell.length_c   1.000
_cell.angle_alpha   90.00
_cell.angle_beta   90.00
_cell.angle_gamma   90.00
#
_symmetry.space_group_name_H-M   'P 1'
#
loop_
_entity.id
_entity.type
_entity.pdbx_description
1 polymer ?
#
loop_
_entity_poly.entity_id
_entity_poly.type
_entity_poly.pdbx_seq_one_letter_code
_entity_poly.pdbx_strand_id
1 'polypeptide(L)'
;MMYLSFYFTSEEEGFPVLITAEEPLFLTDEPVPVQEFTEVLEILAELKGSGDFFGLKLVENGGYVTIKLPDGRDFQIPVKEFTKNIQRTIENISRIMQKKPVEVEHLRFRLLRPDEFWEESDESYLNEYDVEIYGMFIF
;
A
#
# COMPACT_ATOMS: atom_id res chain seq x y z
N MET A 1 -13.80 -0.18 0.92
CA MET A 1 -12.71 -0.49 1.87
C MET A 1 -11.59 0.49 1.59
N MET A 2 -11.02 1.14 2.60
CA MET A 2 -9.96 2.12 2.42
C MET A 2 -8.89 1.98 3.50
N TYR A 3 -7.62 1.93 3.12
CA TYR A 3 -6.50 1.85 4.05
C TYR A 3 -5.20 2.34 3.41
N LEU A 4 -4.27 2.80 4.25
CA LEU A 4 -2.92 3.16 3.84
C LEU A 4 -2.05 1.91 3.71
N SER A 5 -1.11 1.93 2.77
CA SER A 5 -0.14 0.88 2.52
C SER A 5 1.18 1.48 2.05
N PHE A 6 2.19 0.63 1.89
CA PHE A 6 3.51 1.04 1.41
C PHE A 6 3.97 0.04 0.35
N TYR A 7 4.26 0.55 -0.84
CA TYR A 7 4.81 -0.23 -1.94
C TYR A 7 6.33 -0.06 -1.96
N PHE A 8 7.04 -1.07 -1.46
CA PHE A 8 8.51 -1.07 -1.41
C PHE A 8 9.08 -1.11 -2.83
N THR A 9 10.07 -0.26 -3.08
CA THR A 9 10.93 -0.30 -4.29
C THR A 9 12.36 -0.72 -3.96
N SER A 10 12.71 -0.67 -2.68
CA SER A 10 13.96 -1.16 -2.11
C SER A 10 13.72 -1.57 -0.65
N GLU A 11 14.76 -2.04 0.04
CA GLU A 11 14.65 -2.41 1.46
C GLU A 11 14.26 -1.24 2.39
N GLU A 12 14.61 0.00 2.02
CA GLU A 12 14.44 1.18 2.89
C GLU A 12 13.51 2.25 2.29
N GLU A 13 13.10 2.12 1.02
CA GLU A 13 12.33 3.13 0.31
C GLU A 13 11.17 2.53 -0.48
N GLY A 14 10.17 3.36 -0.74
CA GLY A 14 8.99 2.97 -1.50
C GLY A 14 7.97 4.08 -1.55
N PHE A 15 6.80 3.75 -2.06
CA PHE A 15 5.73 4.72 -2.19
C PHE A 15 4.63 4.52 -1.14
N PRO A 16 4.20 5.57 -0.44
CA PRO A 16 2.94 5.57 0.29
C PRO A 16 1.77 5.42 -0.67
N VAL A 17 0.88 4.46 -0.38
CA VAL A 17 -0.28 4.16 -1.24
C VAL A 17 -1.56 4.19 -0.42
N LEU A 18 -2.57 4.92 -0.89
CA LEU A 18 -3.94 4.77 -0.42
C LEU A 18 -4.66 3.73 -1.26
N ILE A 19 -5.04 2.61 -0.65
CA ILE A 19 -5.86 1.60 -1.31
C ILE A 19 -7.32 1.96 -1.12
N THR A 20 -8.05 2.16 -2.22
CA THR A 20 -9.50 2.41 -2.20
C THR A 20 -10.26 1.21 -2.78
N ALA A 21 -11.59 1.32 -2.88
CA ALA A 21 -12.41 0.29 -3.52
C ALA A 21 -12.28 0.29 -5.05
N GLU A 22 -11.91 1.43 -5.64
CA GLU A 22 -11.82 1.62 -7.09
C GLU A 22 -10.40 1.32 -7.58
N GLU A 23 -9.41 1.92 -6.92
CA GLU A 23 -8.01 1.87 -7.35
C GLU A 23 -7.02 2.13 -6.20
N PRO A 24 -5.76 1.67 -6.32
CA PRO A 24 -4.65 2.16 -5.52
C PRO A 24 -4.21 3.54 -5.99
N LEU A 25 -3.85 4.41 -5.05
CA LEU A 25 -3.40 5.79 -5.32
C LEU A 25 -2.04 6.03 -4.66
N PHE A 26 -1.04 6.37 -5.48
CA PHE A 26 0.26 6.81 -5.00
C PHE A 26 0.14 8.24 -4.44
N LEU A 27 0.66 8.46 -3.24
CA LEU A 27 0.55 9.74 -2.55
C LEU A 27 1.73 10.67 -2.83
N THR A 28 2.81 10.14 -3.39
CA THR A 28 4.02 10.86 -3.74
C THR A 28 4.43 10.51 -5.16
N ASP A 29 5.04 11.48 -5.86
CA ASP A 29 5.59 11.29 -7.20
C ASP A 29 6.96 10.57 -7.17
N GLU A 30 7.66 10.65 -6.03
CA GLU A 30 8.96 10.02 -5.79
C GLU A 30 8.88 9.05 -4.58
N PRO A 31 9.71 7.98 -4.55
CA PRO A 31 9.83 7.12 -3.38
C PRO A 31 10.26 7.92 -2.15
N VAL A 32 9.76 7.52 -0.98
CA VAL A 32 10.15 8.08 0.31
C VAL A 32 10.75 6.99 1.20
N PRO A 33 11.55 7.36 2.20
CA PRO A 33 12.02 6.42 3.21
C PRO A 33 10.85 5.78 3.98
N VAL A 34 10.93 4.47 4.21
CA VAL A 34 9.92 3.73 4.98
C VAL A 34 9.78 4.25 6.41
N GLN A 35 10.87 4.76 7.02
CA GLN A 35 10.80 5.37 8.35
C GLN A 35 9.93 6.64 8.33
N GLU A 36 10.06 7.49 7.31
CA GLU A 36 9.25 8.72 7.19
C GLU A 36 7.76 8.38 7.11
N PHE A 37 7.40 7.39 6.29
CA PHE A 37 6.01 6.93 6.21
C PHE A 37 5.53 6.32 7.54
N THR A 38 6.38 5.57 8.25
CA THR A 38 6.02 4.95 9.52
C THR A 38 5.77 5.99 10.62
N GLU A 39 6.60 7.04 10.70
CA GLU A 39 6.40 8.17 11.62
C GLU A 39 5.06 8.88 11.36
N VAL A 40 4.70 9.07 10.09
CA VAL A 40 3.38 9.59 9.71
C VAL A 40 2.26 8.68 10.19
N LEU A 41 2.37 7.37 10.01
CA LEU A 41 1.36 6.42 10.49
C LEU A 41 1.23 6.45 12.02
N GLU A 42 2.32 6.63 12.77
CA GLU A 42 2.29 6.75 14.23
C GLU A 42 1.53 8.01 14.69
N ILE A 43 1.79 9.16 14.04
CA ILE A 43 1.05 10.41 14.28
C ILE A 43 -0.46 10.20 14.01
N LEU A 44 -0.78 9.55 12.88
CA LEU A 44 -2.16 9.24 12.49
C LEU A 44 -2.84 8.25 13.44
N ALA A 45 -2.10 7.28 14.01
CA ALA A 45 -2.62 6.30 14.95
C ALA A 45 -3.09 6.96 16.26
N GLU A 46 -2.38 8.01 16.70
CA GLU A 46 -2.74 8.78 17.89
C GLU A 46 -3.89 9.77 17.65
N LEU A 47 -4.36 9.91 16.40
CA LEU A 47 -5.31 10.96 15.96
C LEU A 47 -4.82 12.38 16.32
N LYS A 48 -3.52 12.54 16.58
CA LYS A 48 -2.92 13.82 16.91
C LYS A 48 -2.66 14.58 15.62
N GLY A 49 -3.70 15.24 15.13
CA GLY A 49 -3.58 16.29 14.14
C GLY A 49 -4.43 16.06 12.91
N SER A 50 -5.29 17.04 12.65
CA SER A 50 -5.58 17.41 11.26
C SER A 50 -4.27 17.87 10.62
N GLY A 51 -3.89 17.27 9.51
CA GLY A 51 -2.61 17.54 8.85
C GLY A 51 -2.67 17.23 7.37
N ASP A 52 -1.62 17.67 6.68
CA ASP A 52 -1.29 17.25 5.32
C ASP A 52 -0.26 16.13 5.42
N PHE A 53 -0.58 14.96 4.86
CA PHE A 53 0.26 13.77 4.88
C PHE A 53 0.40 13.28 3.45
N PHE A 54 1.50 13.66 2.79
CA PHE A 54 1.71 13.35 1.37
C PHE A 54 0.54 13.84 0.48
N GLY A 55 0.06 15.07 0.71
CA GLY A 55 -1.08 15.65 0.01
C GLY A 55 -2.44 15.20 0.54
N LEU A 56 -2.50 14.22 1.44
CA LEU A 56 -3.73 13.81 2.10
C LEU A 56 -4.09 14.77 3.22
N LYS A 57 -5.26 15.39 3.13
CA LYS A 57 -5.79 16.19 4.24
C LYS A 57 -6.75 15.37 5.08
N LEU A 58 -6.43 15.19 6.35
CA LEU A 58 -7.27 14.46 7.29
C LEU A 58 -8.04 15.41 8.22
N VAL A 59 -9.34 15.17 8.36
CA VAL A 59 -10.24 15.94 9.22
C VAL A 59 -11.09 14.99 10.06
N GLU A 60 -10.94 15.04 11.38
CA GLU A 60 -11.80 14.30 12.30
C GLU A 60 -13.11 15.06 12.53
N ASN A 61 -14.23 14.39 12.34
CA ASN A 61 -15.58 14.93 12.52
C ASN A 61 -16.46 13.92 13.26
N GLY A 62 -16.65 14.13 14.56
CA GLY A 62 -17.77 13.54 15.33
C GLY A 62 -17.97 12.02 15.17
N GLY A 63 -16.88 11.25 15.02
CA GLY A 63 -16.89 9.78 14.88
C GLY A 63 -16.35 9.25 13.54
N TYR A 64 -16.10 10.11 12.56
CA TYR A 64 -15.47 9.76 11.29
C TYR A 64 -14.20 10.56 11.05
N VAL A 65 -13.27 9.96 10.33
CA VAL A 65 -12.14 10.65 9.71
C VAL A 65 -12.51 10.86 8.24
N THR A 66 -12.44 12.10 7.78
CA THR A 66 -12.56 12.46 6.37
C THR A 66 -11.15 12.61 5.80
N ILE A 67 -10.82 11.83 4.77
CA ILE A 67 -9.59 11.93 4.00
C ILE A 67 -9.92 12.67 2.71
N LYS A 68 -9.29 13.82 2.48
CA LYS A 68 -9.42 14.59 1.24
C LYS A 68 -8.18 14.38 0.40
N LEU A 69 -8.39 13.95 -0.84
CA LEU A 69 -7.34 13.81 -1.84
C LEU A 69 -7.03 15.16 -2.51
N PRO A 70 -5.82 15.32 -3.07
CA PRO A 70 -5.47 16.50 -3.88
C PRO A 70 -6.38 16.70 -5.09
N ASP A 71 -6.93 15.63 -5.65
CA ASP A 71 -7.86 15.66 -6.79
C ASP A 71 -9.30 16.10 -6.42
N GLY A 72 -9.56 16.34 -5.13
CA GLY A 72 -10.84 16.80 -4.61
C GLY A 72 -11.81 15.68 -4.23
N ARG A 73 -11.45 14.40 -4.37
CA ARG A 73 -12.24 13.28 -3.81
C ARG A 73 -12.13 13.26 -2.29
N ASP A 74 -13.26 12.97 -1.64
CA ASP A 74 -13.35 12.86 -0.18
C ASP A 74 -13.82 11.46 0.21
N PHE A 75 -13.15 10.86 1.20
CA PHE A 75 -13.50 9.55 1.74
C PHE A 75 -13.78 9.66 3.23
N GLN A 76 -14.83 9.00 3.70
CA GLN A 76 -15.17 8.92 5.12
C GLN A 76 -14.98 7.52 5.64
N ILE A 77 -14.33 7.41 6.79
CA ILE A 77 -14.09 6.15 7.48
C ILE A 77 -14.37 6.33 8.98
N PRO A 78 -15.07 5.39 9.64
CA PRO A 78 -15.26 5.47 11.09
C PRO A 78 -13.91 5.54 11.80
N VAL A 79 -13.77 6.40 12.82
CA VAL A 79 -12.51 6.59 13.56
C VAL A 79 -11.92 5.26 14.04
N LYS A 80 -12.78 4.39 14.59
CA LYS A 80 -12.36 3.05 15.07
C LYS A 80 -11.79 2.16 13.96
N GLU A 81 -12.36 2.24 12.76
CA GLU A 81 -11.88 1.47 11.61
C GLU A 81 -10.58 2.07 11.08
N PHE A 82 -10.49 3.40 11.01
CA PHE A 82 -9.29 4.13 10.61
C PHE A 82 -8.10 3.75 11.49
N THR A 83 -8.20 3.94 12.82
CA THR A 83 -7.11 3.63 13.75
C THR A 83 -6.69 2.16 13.66
N LYS A 84 -7.66 1.24 13.51
CA LYS A 84 -7.36 -0.20 13.32
C LYS A 84 -6.58 -0.46 12.03
N ASN A 85 -6.96 0.20 10.93
CA ASN A 85 -6.28 0.05 9.65
C ASN A 85 -4.85 0.62 9.70
N ILE A 86 -4.66 1.76 10.37
CA ILE A 86 -3.32 2.34 10.59
C ILE A 86 -2.44 1.39 11.40
N GLN A 87 -2.91 0.90 12.55
CA GLN A 87 -2.16 -0.06 13.38
C GLN A 87 -1.79 -1.32 12.61
N ARG A 88 -2.72 -1.87 11.83
CA ARG A 88 -2.44 -3.04 10.98
C ARG A 88 -1.39 -2.74 9.91
N THR A 89 -1.38 -1.52 9.38
CA THR A 89 -0.38 -1.09 8.37
C THR A 89 1.00 -1.02 8.98
N ILE A 90 1.13 -0.41 10.17
CA ILE A 90 2.38 -0.38 10.94
C ILE A 90 2.89 -1.80 11.23
N GLU A 91 2.01 -2.69 11.71
CA GLU A 91 2.37 -4.09 11.96
C GLU A 91 2.84 -4.81 10.69
N ASN A 92 2.19 -4.58 9.56
CA ASN A 92 2.57 -5.19 8.29
C ASN A 92 3.93 -4.70 7.81
N ILE A 93 4.18 -3.39 7.85
CA ILE A 93 5.47 -2.79 7.49
C ILE A 93 6.56 -3.37 8.41
N SER A 94 6.33 -3.36 9.72
CA SER A 94 7.27 -3.92 10.69
C SER A 94 7.61 -5.38 10.39
N ARG A 95 6.62 -6.20 10.01
CA ARG A 95 6.85 -7.59 9.61
C ARG A 95 7.66 -7.71 8.31
N ILE A 96 7.45 -6.84 7.34
CA ILE A 96 8.24 -6.83 6.10
C ILE A 96 9.69 -6.45 6.40
N MET A 97 9.90 -5.36 7.16
CA MET A 97 11.24 -4.90 7.55
C MET A 97 12.03 -5.90 8.40
N GLN A 98 11.33 -6.76 9.16
CA GLN A 98 11.97 -7.83 9.93
C GLN A 98 12.28 -9.08 9.10
N LYS A 99 11.64 -9.26 7.94
CA LYS A 99 11.93 -10.38 7.05
C LYS A 99 13.21 -10.09 6.31
N LYS A 100 14.08 -11.10 6.25
CA LYS A 100 15.21 -11.06 5.33
C LYS A 100 14.71 -11.40 3.94
N PRO A 101 15.17 -10.70 2.90
CA PRO A 101 14.95 -11.15 1.53
C PRO A 101 15.48 -12.58 1.41
N VAL A 102 14.74 -13.40 0.68
CA VAL A 102 15.14 -14.78 0.39
C VAL A 102 15.72 -14.77 -1.01
N GLU A 103 16.97 -15.18 -1.15
CA GLU A 103 17.51 -15.47 -2.48
C GLU A 103 16.77 -16.67 -3.06
N VAL A 104 16.04 -16.44 -4.15
CA VAL A 104 15.37 -17.49 -4.89
C VAL A 104 16.09 -17.66 -6.22
N GLU A 105 16.71 -18.81 -6.44
CA GLU A 105 17.43 -19.07 -7.70
C GLU A 105 16.49 -19.02 -8.92
N HIS A 106 15.26 -19.53 -8.78
CA HIS A 106 14.26 -19.53 -9.85
C HIS A 106 12.85 -19.38 -9.30
N LEU A 107 12.12 -18.39 -9.80
CA LEU A 107 10.68 -18.30 -9.58
C LEU A 107 9.91 -18.86 -10.78
N ARG A 108 9.03 -19.82 -10.54
CA ARG A 108 8.21 -20.42 -11.62
C ARG A 108 6.77 -20.00 -11.47
N PHE A 109 6.36 -19.00 -12.24
CA PHE A 109 4.95 -18.70 -12.43
C PHE A 109 4.35 -19.67 -13.44
N ARG A 110 3.22 -20.28 -13.08
CA ARG A 110 2.37 -20.98 -14.04
C ARG A 110 1.15 -20.11 -14.28
N LEU A 111 1.15 -19.36 -15.38
CA LEU A 111 -0.07 -18.75 -15.87
C LEU A 111 -1.01 -19.87 -16.34
N LEU A 112 -2.10 -20.06 -15.62
CA LEU A 112 -3.20 -20.91 -16.05
C LEU A 112 -4.05 -20.10 -17.02
N ARG A 113 -4.11 -20.55 -18.28
CA ARG A 113 -5.01 -19.95 -19.28
C ARG A 113 -6.46 -20.37 -18.96
N PRO A 114 -7.41 -19.43 -18.86
CA PRO A 114 -8.83 -19.78 -18.89
C PRO A 114 -9.15 -20.39 -20.26
N ASP A 115 -9.88 -21.51 -20.29
CA ASP A 115 -10.09 -22.34 -21.48
C ASP A 115 -10.92 -21.65 -22.60
N GLU A 116 -11.51 -20.48 -22.38
CA GLU A 116 -12.60 -19.97 -23.25
C GLU A 116 -12.40 -18.57 -23.87
N PHE A 117 -11.25 -17.88 -23.73
CA PHE A 117 -11.30 -16.41 -23.92
C PHE A 117 -10.33 -15.71 -24.89
N TRP A 118 -9.67 -16.40 -25.83
CA TRP A 118 -8.81 -15.66 -26.79
C TRP A 118 -8.86 -16.23 -28.21
N GLU A 119 -9.53 -15.51 -29.11
CA GLU A 119 -9.25 -15.59 -30.55
C GLU A 119 -7.97 -14.79 -30.82
N GLU A 120 -7.03 -15.42 -31.54
CA GLU A 120 -5.73 -14.85 -31.90
C GLU A 120 -5.91 -13.61 -32.77
N SER A 121 -5.71 -12.42 -32.19
CA SER A 121 -5.24 -11.26 -32.95
C SER A 121 -3.98 -10.72 -32.28
N ASP A 122 -2.93 -10.66 -33.08
CA ASP A 122 -1.57 -10.27 -32.74
C ASP A 122 -1.49 -9.01 -31.90
N GLU A 123 -1.15 -9.19 -30.62
CA GLU A 123 -0.22 -8.38 -29.82
C GLU A 123 -0.32 -8.93 -28.39
N SER A 124 0.44 -9.99 -28.11
CA SER A 124 0.58 -10.48 -26.75
C SER A 124 1.37 -9.44 -25.96
N TYR A 125 0.66 -8.53 -25.28
CA TYR A 125 1.25 -7.66 -24.27
C TYR A 125 1.73 -8.53 -23.11
N LEU A 126 2.99 -8.97 -23.22
CA LEU A 126 3.71 -9.64 -22.17
C LEU A 126 4.10 -8.54 -21.18
N ASN A 127 3.20 -8.23 -20.25
CA ASN A 127 3.54 -7.33 -19.15
C ASN A 127 4.60 -8.05 -18.31
N GLU A 128 5.84 -7.60 -18.40
CA GLU A 128 6.89 -7.98 -17.46
C GLU A 128 6.57 -7.32 -16.12
N TYR A 129 6.50 -8.13 -15.06
CA TYR A 129 6.28 -7.66 -13.70
C TYR A 129 7.53 -8.00 -12.88
N ASP A 130 8.13 -6.99 -12.26
CA ASP A 130 9.10 -7.21 -11.19
C ASP A 130 8.35 -7.69 -9.94
N VAL A 131 8.73 -8.86 -9.42
CA VAL A 131 8.09 -9.48 -8.25
C VAL A 131 9.15 -9.77 -7.18
N GLU A 132 9.10 -9.01 -6.09
CA GLU A 132 9.86 -9.30 -4.87
C GLU A 132 9.08 -10.20 -3.91
N ILE A 133 9.73 -11.23 -3.34
CA ILE A 133 9.07 -12.22 -2.47
C ILE A 133 9.73 -12.26 -1.09
N TYR A 134 8.92 -11.98 -0.07
CA TYR A 134 9.34 -11.93 1.33
C TYR A 134 8.85 -13.18 2.11
N GLY A 135 9.76 -14.11 2.42
CA GLY A 135 9.48 -15.37 3.14
C GLY A 135 9.98 -15.41 4.59
N MET A 136 9.50 -16.39 5.36
CA MET A 136 10.17 -16.87 6.59
C MET A 136 10.92 -18.15 6.21
N PHE A 137 12.20 -18.26 6.56
CA PHE A 137 12.92 -19.54 6.48
C PHE A 137 12.26 -20.53 7.44
N ILE A 138 11.63 -21.57 6.90
CA ILE A 138 11.16 -22.72 7.66
C ILE A 138 12.19 -23.82 7.41
N PHE A 139 13.05 -24.08 8.40
CA PHE A 139 13.91 -25.26 8.47
C PHE A 139 13.18 -26.39 9.21
#